data_AF-A0A2E8WI17-F1
#
_entry.id   AF-A0A2E8WI17-F1
#
_cell.length_a   1.000
_cell.length_b   1.000
_cell.length_c   1.000
_cell.angle_alpha   90.00
_cell.angle_beta   90.00
_cell.angle_gamma   90.00
#
_symmetry.space_group_name_H-M   'P 1'
#
loop_
_entity.id
_entity.type
_entity.pdbx_description
1 polymer ?
#
loop_
_entity_poly.entity_id
_entity_poly.type
_entity_poly.pdbx_seq_one_letter_code
_entity_poly.pdbx_strand_id
1 'polypeptide(L)'
;MLRASSQMLVQAYQDKLIEIGEALGYETRRSYKKSAAGDAVWLDRRGGRIWTESLPVVAFKLLTFETTKEIREAIATLQAISPSLGVLVVIEEAYAERGRLLKRFDTETYPDHIRQIARGLAEGIGLAFRVDVWTDKEVNALYQKEVEGRLRFA
;
A
#
# COMPACT_ATOMS: atom_id res chain seq x y z
N MET A 1 4.96 -20.79 12.94
CA MET A 1 4.50 -20.89 11.53
C MET A 1 3.80 -19.63 11.05
N LEU A 2 2.78 -19.10 11.75
CA LEU A 2 2.00 -17.91 11.31
C LEU A 2 2.83 -16.67 10.91
N ARG A 3 3.90 -16.33 11.65
CA ARG A 3 4.75 -15.17 11.31
C ARG A 3 5.51 -15.32 9.99
N ALA A 4 5.92 -16.54 9.64
CA ALA A 4 6.64 -16.77 8.39
C ALA A 4 5.69 -16.68 7.18
N SER A 5 4.44 -17.17 7.32
CA SER A 5 3.37 -17.04 6.31
C SER A 5 3.09 -15.57 5.99
N SER A 6 2.81 -14.77 7.03
CA SER A 6 2.50 -13.34 6.88
C SER A 6 3.66 -12.54 6.27
N GLN A 7 4.91 -12.85 6.62
CA GLN A 7 6.07 -12.17 6.03
C GLN A 7 6.25 -12.50 4.54
N MET A 8 5.99 -13.75 4.13
CA MET A 8 6.01 -14.14 2.72
C MET A 8 4.90 -13.43 1.93
N LEU A 9 3.69 -13.30 2.51
CA LEU A 9 2.59 -12.56 1.88
C LEU A 9 2.92 -11.08 1.69
N VAL A 10 3.45 -10.42 2.72
CA VAL A 10 3.90 -9.03 2.64
C VAL A 10 4.95 -8.86 1.54
N GLN A 11 5.92 -9.78 1.45
CA GLN A 11 6.93 -9.74 0.42
C GLN A 11 6.32 -9.89 -0.99
N ALA A 12 5.41 -10.85 -1.19
CA ALA A 12 4.73 -11.04 -2.47
C ALA A 12 3.91 -9.82 -2.90
N TYR A 13 3.25 -9.13 -1.96
CA TYR A 13 2.52 -7.90 -2.25
C TYR A 13 3.45 -6.73 -2.56
N GLN A 14 4.56 -6.62 -1.85
CA GLN A 14 5.59 -5.63 -2.18
C GLN A 14 6.07 -5.83 -3.62
N ASP A 15 6.40 -7.06 -4.01
CA ASP A 15 6.87 -7.36 -5.37
C ASP A 15 5.81 -7.05 -6.43
N LYS A 16 4.54 -7.44 -6.21
CA LYS A 16 3.43 -7.05 -7.10
C LYS A 16 3.30 -5.54 -7.28
N LEU A 17 3.41 -4.76 -6.20
CA LEU A 17 3.33 -3.31 -6.27
C LEU A 17 4.51 -2.72 -7.06
N ILE A 18 5.71 -3.27 -6.92
CA ILE A 18 6.88 -2.88 -7.73
C ILE A 18 6.62 -3.15 -9.21
N GLU A 19 6.18 -4.36 -9.57
CA GLU A 19 5.93 -4.73 -10.96
C GLU A 19 4.82 -3.89 -11.60
N ILE A 20 3.73 -3.62 -10.87
CA ILE A 20 2.66 -2.71 -11.33
C ILE A 20 3.23 -1.32 -11.61
N GLY A 21 4.01 -0.76 -10.68
CA GLY A 21 4.58 0.57 -10.83
C GLY A 21 5.50 0.66 -12.05
N GLU A 22 6.36 -0.35 -12.25
CA GLU A 22 7.23 -0.44 -13.41
C GLU A 22 6.45 -0.55 -14.73
N ALA A 23 5.42 -1.40 -14.76
CA ALA A 23 4.54 -1.54 -15.92
C ALA A 23 3.83 -0.22 -16.23
N LEU A 24 3.38 0.53 -15.23
CA LEU A 24 2.78 1.85 -15.40
C LEU A 24 3.80 2.95 -15.76
N GLY A 25 5.10 2.64 -15.79
CA GLY A 25 6.16 3.55 -16.19
C GLY A 25 6.77 4.39 -15.06
N TYR A 26 6.48 4.07 -13.80
CA TYR A 26 7.10 4.70 -12.64
C TYR A 26 8.50 4.15 -12.37
N GLU A 27 9.31 4.92 -11.63
CA GLU A 27 10.44 4.35 -10.88
C GLU A 27 9.91 3.82 -9.56
N THR A 28 10.38 2.65 -9.13
CA THR A 28 9.83 1.95 -7.97
C THR A 28 10.93 1.69 -6.95
N ARG A 29 10.58 1.80 -5.66
CA ARG A 29 11.48 1.49 -4.56
C ARG A 29 10.73 0.77 -3.45
N ARG A 30 11.41 -0.14 -2.77
CA ARG A 30 10.89 -0.84 -1.58
C ARG A 30 10.74 0.07 -0.36
N SER A 31 11.44 1.19 -0.33
CA SER A 31 11.34 2.22 0.71
C SER A 31 11.89 3.55 0.18
N TYR A 32 11.37 4.68 0.67
CA TYR A 32 11.81 6.00 0.24
C TYR A 32 13.05 6.48 1.01
N LYS A 33 13.02 6.43 2.36
CA LYS A 33 14.12 6.83 3.25
C LYS A 33 14.14 5.92 4.48
N LYS A 34 15.32 5.69 5.09
CA LYS A 34 15.45 4.86 6.31
C LYS A 34 14.56 5.34 7.47
N SER A 35 14.31 6.64 7.56
CA SER A 35 13.47 7.26 8.59
C SER A 35 11.97 7.19 8.32
N ALA A 36 11.56 6.82 7.10
CA ALA A 36 10.16 6.68 6.69
C ALA A 36 10.03 5.45 5.78
N ALA A 37 9.99 4.27 6.41
CA ALA A 37 9.92 3.00 5.72
C ALA A 37 8.49 2.71 5.25
N GLY A 38 8.12 3.23 4.08
CA GLY A 38 7.01 2.69 3.31
C GLY A 38 7.34 1.27 2.86
N ASP A 39 6.31 0.50 2.52
CA ASP A 39 6.50 -0.88 2.05
C ASP A 39 6.72 -0.93 0.53
N ALA A 40 6.19 0.03 -0.21
CA ALA A 40 6.57 0.29 -1.60
C ALA A 40 6.34 1.76 -1.92
N VAL A 41 7.05 2.30 -2.90
CA VAL A 41 6.94 3.70 -3.32
C VAL A 41 7.10 3.79 -4.84
N TRP A 42 6.18 4.50 -5.48
CA TRP A 42 6.25 4.86 -6.89
C TRP A 42 6.65 6.32 -7.04
N LEU A 43 7.65 6.57 -7.89
CA LEU A 43 8.29 7.84 -8.11
C LEU A 43 8.08 8.27 -9.56
N ASP A 44 7.88 9.57 -9.79
CA ASP A 44 7.84 10.13 -11.14
C ASP A 44 9.26 10.11 -11.74
N ARG A 45 9.41 9.38 -12.87
CA ARG A 45 10.67 9.32 -13.63
C ARG A 45 11.12 10.69 -14.16
N ARG A 46 10.22 11.67 -14.25
CA ARG A 46 10.54 13.01 -14.77
C ARG A 46 11.44 13.83 -13.83
N GLY A 47 11.48 13.51 -12.52
CA GLY A 47 12.37 14.18 -11.56
C GLY A 47 13.86 14.07 -11.92
N GLY A 48 14.25 12.97 -12.57
CA GLY A 48 15.64 12.74 -12.98
C GLY A 48 16.16 13.65 -14.10
N ARG A 49 15.31 14.43 -14.79
CA ARG A 49 15.75 15.33 -15.87
C ARG A 49 16.30 16.67 -15.38
N ILE A 50 16.08 17.04 -14.12
CA ILE A 50 16.49 18.32 -13.56
C ILE A 50 17.05 18.07 -12.16
N TRP A 51 18.26 17.50 -12.00
CA TRP A 51 19.06 17.46 -10.75
C TRP A 51 18.31 17.37 -9.38
N THR A 52 17.12 16.79 -9.34
CA THR A 52 16.20 16.79 -8.21
C THR A 52 15.81 15.35 -7.96
N GLU A 53 15.74 14.97 -6.69
CA GLU A 53 15.34 13.62 -6.28
C GLU A 53 14.00 13.26 -6.95
N SER A 54 13.88 12.04 -7.50
CA SER A 54 12.62 11.55 -8.07
C SER A 54 11.48 11.74 -7.07
N LEU A 55 10.39 12.39 -7.50
CA LEU A 55 9.30 12.80 -6.61
C LEU A 55 8.35 11.62 -6.31
N PRO A 56 8.05 11.32 -5.04
CA PRO A 56 7.13 10.24 -4.67
C PRO A 56 5.68 10.60 -4.98
N VAL A 57 5.11 9.87 -5.93
CA VAL A 57 3.71 10.04 -6.39
C VAL A 57 2.77 9.15 -5.60
N VAL A 58 3.19 7.92 -5.30
CA VAL A 58 2.40 6.98 -4.49
C VAL A 58 3.30 6.33 -3.45
N ALA A 59 2.86 6.33 -2.20
CA ALA A 59 3.47 5.55 -1.12
C ALA A 59 2.50 4.46 -0.66
N PHE A 60 3.00 3.28 -0.38
CA PHE A 60 2.21 2.13 0.04
C PHE A 60 2.56 1.69 1.45
N LYS A 61 1.54 1.29 2.19
CA LYS A 61 1.65 0.57 3.46
C LYS A 61 0.83 -0.71 3.39
N LEU A 62 1.47 -1.84 3.64
CA LEU A 62 0.85 -3.16 3.64
C LEU A 62 0.31 -3.46 5.05
N LEU A 63 -0.96 -3.79 5.11
CA LEU A 63 -1.74 -4.02 6.32
C LEU A 63 -2.09 -5.50 6.40
N THR A 64 -1.72 -6.16 7.49
CA THR A 64 -2.01 -7.58 7.76
C THR A 64 -2.96 -7.76 8.93
N PHE A 65 -2.77 -6.97 9.98
CA PHE A 65 -3.63 -6.91 11.15
C PHE A 65 -3.21 -5.71 12.00
N GLU A 66 -4.00 -4.64 11.95
CA GLU A 66 -3.66 -3.37 12.57
C GLU A 66 -4.79 -2.85 13.46
N THR A 67 -4.37 -2.33 14.61
CA THR A 67 -5.17 -1.50 15.49
C THR A 67 -5.35 -0.10 14.89
N THR A 68 -6.34 0.66 15.39
CA THR A 68 -6.52 2.07 15.01
C THR A 68 -5.26 2.92 15.21
N LYS A 69 -4.43 2.57 16.20
CA LYS A 69 -3.15 3.23 16.46
C LYS A 69 -2.16 2.96 15.32
N GLU A 70 -1.99 1.69 14.94
CA GLU A 70 -1.09 1.29 13.87
C GLU A 70 -1.52 1.86 12.51
N ILE A 71 -2.82 1.97 12.25
CA ILE A 71 -3.33 2.64 11.04
C ILE A 71 -2.97 4.13 11.02
N ARG A 72 -3.09 4.82 12.16
CA ARG A 72 -2.69 6.23 12.28
C ARG A 72 -1.19 6.41 12.01
N GLU A 73 -0.36 5.53 12.56
CA GLU A 73 1.10 5.54 12.34
C GLU A 73 1.45 5.24 10.87
N ALA A 74 0.72 4.32 10.22
CA ALA A 74 0.86 4.05 8.80
C ALA A 74 0.55 5.29 7.95
N ILE A 75 -0.56 5.98 8.23
CA ILE A 75 -0.94 7.22 7.52
C ILE A 75 0.10 8.33 7.73
N ALA A 76 0.58 8.53 8.96
CA ALA A 76 1.64 9.51 9.23
C ALA A 76 2.93 9.18 8.46
N THR A 77 3.26 7.89 8.34
CA THR A 77 4.39 7.42 7.52
C THR A 77 4.17 7.75 6.05
N LEU A 78 2.97 7.48 5.52
CA LEU A 78 2.62 7.78 4.13
C LEU A 78 2.73 9.28 3.83
N GLN A 79 2.24 10.13 4.74
CA GLN A 79 2.34 11.59 4.64
C GLN A 79 3.78 12.08 4.60
N ALA A 80 4.68 11.44 5.38
CA ALA A 80 6.10 11.78 5.40
C ALA A 80 6.82 11.36 4.11
N ILE A 81 6.25 10.43 3.33
CA ILE A 81 6.85 9.93 2.09
C ILE A 81 6.27 10.66 0.88
N SER A 82 4.97 10.56 0.62
CA SER A 82 4.35 11.13 -0.57
C SER A 82 3.42 12.28 -0.21
N PRO A 83 3.60 13.46 -0.85
CA PRO A 83 2.66 14.56 -0.71
C PRO A 83 1.38 14.37 -1.55
N SER A 84 1.29 13.32 -2.38
CA SER A 84 0.19 13.17 -3.35
C SER A 84 -0.80 12.08 -2.96
N LEU A 85 -0.35 10.83 -2.88
CA LEU A 85 -1.20 9.67 -2.61
C LEU A 85 -0.50 8.67 -1.68
N GLY A 86 -1.15 8.35 -0.56
CA GLY A 86 -0.84 7.17 0.23
C GLY A 86 -1.89 6.10 0.03
N VAL A 87 -1.47 4.85 -0.04
CA VAL A 87 -2.35 3.70 -0.19
C VAL A 87 -2.09 2.72 0.95
N LEU A 88 -3.15 2.42 1.70
CA LEU A 88 -3.19 1.32 2.65
C LEU A 88 -3.66 0.07 1.91
N VAL A 89 -2.82 -0.95 1.81
CA VAL A 89 -3.19 -2.20 1.13
C VAL A 89 -3.51 -3.24 2.18
N VAL A 90 -4.76 -3.68 2.23
CA VAL A 90 -5.23 -4.69 3.17
C VAL A 90 -4.99 -6.07 2.56
N ILE A 91 -4.08 -6.83 3.16
CA ILE A 91 -3.82 -8.23 2.82
C ILE A 91 -4.83 -9.09 3.58
N GLU A 92 -5.98 -9.35 2.95
CA GLU A 92 -7.14 -9.99 3.57
C GLU A 92 -6.82 -11.42 3.99
N GLU A 93 -5.97 -12.13 3.23
CA GLU A 93 -5.49 -13.47 3.60
C GLU A 93 -4.73 -13.45 4.94
N ALA A 94 -3.82 -12.48 5.12
CA ALA A 94 -3.06 -12.34 6.36
C ALA A 94 -3.98 -11.93 7.53
N TYR A 95 -5.03 -11.13 7.24
CA TYR A 95 -6.07 -10.85 8.22
C TYR A 95 -6.85 -12.09 8.59
N ALA A 96 -7.29 -12.92 7.62
CA ALA A 96 -8.07 -14.13 7.88
C ALA A 96 -7.32 -15.11 8.79
N GLU A 97 -6.01 -15.26 8.61
CA GLU A 97 -5.17 -16.09 9.47
C GLU A 97 -5.18 -15.62 10.94
N ARG A 98 -5.11 -14.30 11.18
CA ARG A 98 -5.08 -13.71 12.54
C ARG A 98 -6.47 -13.46 13.13
N GLY A 99 -7.40 -12.97 12.33
CA GLY A 99 -8.77 -12.59 12.68
C GLY A 99 -9.63 -13.77 13.12
N ARG A 100 -9.32 -15.00 12.66
CA ARG A 100 -9.87 -16.26 13.22
C ARG A 100 -9.77 -16.32 14.76
N LEU A 101 -8.76 -15.67 15.35
CA LEU A 101 -8.57 -15.64 16.81
C LEU A 101 -9.41 -14.58 17.52
N LEU A 102 -9.87 -13.54 16.81
CA LEU A 102 -10.48 -12.35 17.42
C LEU A 102 -11.97 -12.16 17.06
N LYS A 103 -12.48 -12.86 16.03
CA LYS A 103 -13.91 -12.91 15.61
C LYS A 103 -14.60 -11.53 15.49
N ARG A 104 -13.83 -10.46 15.26
CA ARG A 104 -14.34 -9.08 15.31
C ARG A 104 -14.76 -8.54 13.94
N PHE A 105 -14.04 -8.93 12.89
CA PHE A 105 -14.36 -8.64 11.49
C PHE A 105 -14.01 -9.89 10.66
N ASP A 106 -14.54 -9.96 9.45
CA ASP A 106 -14.20 -10.95 8.43
C ASP A 106 -13.48 -10.27 7.25
N THR A 107 -13.09 -11.06 6.24
CA THR A 107 -12.37 -10.56 5.06
C THR A 107 -13.17 -9.55 4.24
N GLU A 108 -14.50 -9.59 4.31
CA GLU A 108 -15.36 -8.65 3.57
C GLU A 108 -15.54 -7.33 4.32
N THR A 109 -15.69 -7.39 5.64
CA THR A 109 -15.98 -6.23 6.48
C THR A 109 -14.73 -5.49 6.97
N TYR A 110 -13.59 -6.17 7.04
CA TYR A 110 -12.35 -5.55 7.53
C TYR A 110 -11.82 -4.43 6.62
N PRO A 111 -11.75 -4.58 5.29
CA PRO A 111 -11.33 -3.47 4.41
C PRO A 111 -12.21 -2.23 4.55
N ASP A 112 -13.53 -2.40 4.72
CA ASP A 112 -14.46 -1.29 4.93
C ASP A 112 -14.26 -0.61 6.28
N HIS A 113 -13.94 -1.38 7.33
CA HIS A 113 -13.54 -0.82 8.61
C HIS A 113 -12.27 0.04 8.49
N ILE A 114 -11.25 -0.44 7.76
CA ILE A 114 -10.03 0.34 7.49
C ILE A 114 -10.35 1.62 6.70
N ARG A 115 -11.21 1.54 5.68
CA ARG A 115 -11.67 2.71 4.92
C ARG A 115 -12.34 3.74 5.80
N GLN A 116 -13.20 3.33 6.73
CA GLN A 116 -13.85 4.24 7.67
C GLN A 116 -12.84 4.94 8.58
N ILE A 117 -11.87 4.19 9.12
CA ILE A 117 -10.80 4.77 9.95
C ILE A 117 -9.96 5.76 9.13
N ALA A 118 -9.53 5.38 7.93
CA ALA A 118 -8.71 6.22 7.07
C ALA A 118 -9.42 7.52 6.69
N ARG A 119 -10.72 7.46 6.35
CA ARG A 119 -11.56 8.64 6.10
C ARG A 119 -11.69 9.54 7.32
N GLY A 120 -12.03 8.97 8.48
CA GLY A 120 -12.14 9.73 9.72
C GLY A 120 -10.84 10.42 10.13
N LEU A 121 -9.69 9.77 9.90
CA LEU A 121 -8.38 10.38 10.12
C LEU A 121 -8.05 11.45 9.08
N ALA A 122 -8.42 11.26 7.82
CA ALA A 122 -8.23 12.24 6.76
C ALA A 122 -8.99 13.55 7.04
N GLU A 123 -10.26 13.41 7.44
CA GLU A 123 -11.14 14.53 7.78
C GLU A 123 -10.72 15.22 9.09
N GLY A 124 -10.36 14.44 10.12
CA GLY A 124 -10.02 14.98 11.44
C GLY A 124 -8.66 15.66 11.56
N ILE A 125 -7.71 15.33 10.67
CA ILE A 125 -6.33 15.84 10.72
C ILE A 125 -6.07 16.89 9.62
N GLY A 126 -6.97 17.03 8.65
CA GLY A 126 -6.77 17.92 7.50
C GLY A 126 -5.56 17.48 6.69
N LEU A 127 -5.49 16.19 6.34
CA LEU A 127 -4.35 15.65 5.60
C LEU A 127 -4.12 16.45 4.31
N ALA A 128 -2.88 16.86 4.10
CA ALA A 128 -2.48 17.59 2.90
C ALA A 128 -2.38 16.70 1.64
N PHE A 129 -2.66 15.41 1.77
CA PHE A 129 -2.50 14.40 0.73
C PHE A 129 -3.67 13.42 0.75
N ARG A 130 -3.88 12.72 -0.37
CA ARG A 130 -4.96 11.72 -0.49
C ARG A 130 -4.54 10.41 0.16
N VAL A 131 -5.49 9.76 0.85
CA VAL A 131 -5.33 8.39 1.33
C VAL A 131 -6.38 7.51 0.68
N ASP A 132 -5.96 6.38 0.14
CA ASP A 132 -6.83 5.35 -0.41
C ASP A 132 -6.59 4.01 0.29
N VAL A 133 -7.56 3.09 0.20
CA VAL A 133 -7.47 1.76 0.78
C VAL A 133 -7.77 0.72 -0.30
N TRP A 134 -6.79 -0.12 -0.59
CA TRP A 134 -6.90 -1.18 -1.60
C TRP A 134 -7.01 -2.55 -0.95
N THR A 135 -7.89 -3.37 -1.52
CA THR A 135 -8.11 -4.78 -1.22
C THR A 135 -7.19 -5.68 -2.04
N ASP A 136 -7.14 -6.96 -1.68
CA ASP A 136 -6.46 -7.98 -2.48
C ASP A 136 -7.01 -8.02 -3.90
N LYS A 137 -8.34 -7.89 -4.02
CA LYS A 137 -9.04 -7.85 -5.30
C LYS A 137 -8.58 -6.67 -6.16
N GLU A 138 -8.46 -5.48 -5.59
CA GLU A 138 -8.05 -4.26 -6.32
C GLU A 138 -6.59 -4.35 -6.79
N VAL A 139 -5.68 -4.82 -5.93
CA VAL A 139 -4.27 -5.03 -6.30
C VAL A 139 -4.15 -6.07 -7.41
N ASN A 140 -4.82 -7.21 -7.27
CA ASN A 140 -4.76 -8.30 -8.25
C ASN A 140 -5.39 -7.89 -9.58
N ALA A 141 -6.52 -7.17 -9.58
CA ALA A 141 -7.13 -6.66 -10.80
C ALA A 141 -6.19 -5.68 -11.55
N LEU A 142 -5.50 -4.80 -10.81
CA LEU A 142 -4.54 -3.89 -11.40
C LEU A 142 -3.31 -4.63 -11.95
N TYR A 143 -2.79 -5.61 -11.21
CA TYR A 143 -1.69 -6.47 -11.64
C TYR A 143 -2.02 -7.22 -12.92
N GLN A 144 -3.17 -7.89 -12.97
CA GLN A 144 -3.62 -8.61 -14.16
C GLN A 144 -3.76 -7.70 -15.37
N LYS A 145 -4.28 -6.49 -15.17
CA LYS A 145 -4.48 -5.52 -16.26
C LYS A 145 -3.16 -4.97 -16.79
N GLU A 146 -2.27 -4.52 -15.91
CA GLU A 146 -1.11 -3.72 -16.29
C GLU A 146 0.16 -4.57 -16.50
N VAL A 147 0.29 -5.70 -15.81
CA VAL A 147 1.44 -6.59 -15.92
C VAL A 147 1.13 -7.76 -16.87
N GLU A 148 0.18 -8.62 -16.50
CA GLU A 148 -0.14 -9.82 -17.30
C GLU A 148 -0.79 -9.49 -18.64
N GLY A 149 -1.67 -8.49 -18.66
CA GLY A 149 -2.37 -8.05 -19.86
C GLY A 149 -1.42 -7.52 -20.93
N ARG A 150 -0.32 -6.86 -20.53
CA ARG A 150 0.69 -6.33 -21.47
C ARG A 150 1.61 -7.41 -22.03
N LEU A 151 1.92 -8.44 -21.25
CA LEU A 151 2.69 -9.60 -21.72
C LEU A 151 1.99 -10.39 -22.82
N ARG A 152 0.66 -10.28 -22.94
CA ARG A 152 -0.12 -10.96 -24.01
C ARG A 152 -0.08 -10.24 -25.37
N PHE A 153 0.43 -9.00 -25.41
CA PHE A 153 0.48 -8.17 -26.63
C PHE A 153 1.89 -7.62 -26.93
N ALA A 154 2.91 -8.10 -26.21
CA ALA A 154 4.33 -7.84 -26.47
C ALA A 154 4.96 -9.05 -27.18
#